data_AF-A0A3E0P461-F1
#
_entry.id   AF-A0A3E0P461-F1
#
_cell.length_a   1.000
_cell.length_b   1.000
_cell.length_c   1.000
_cell.angle_alpha   90.00
_cell.angle_beta   90.00
_cell.angle_gamma   90.00
#
_symmetry.space_group_name_H-M   'P 1'
#
loop_
_entity.id
_entity.type
_entity.pdbx_description
1 polymer ?
#
loop_
_entity_poly.entity_id
_entity_poly.type
_entity_poly.pdbx_seq_one_letter_code
_entity_poly.pdbx_strand_id
1 'polypeptide(L)'
;MTDAHQPSPLRATSSDRPRPSTRATASGEGAARGADPRAKPWVVLKFGGTSVSTRERWEAIRETLSQRLDEGLRPMVVASALSQVSNRLEHILEKAAEGAPVDAELEEIWRDHEKLAEDLGISTDPARPFLDDLTALLHGVRLIHEVTPRLHARVMSAGEMMSTRLGTEYLRVSGLEARWLDAREILEATPVDDPRDPTGRPFLAASCDNSPDRDLQRRLAEEGGAVYVTQGFVASREGETVLLGRGGSDTSGAYFAGLLEAERLEIWTDVPGMFTTNPRKVADARLLRRLPYRVAEELALRGAKVLHPGAIRAAEEAAVPLHVCWTDRPEVEGTVITDSEASAPAVQAVSMRKDMVAFSMRVDTDWQPIGLIADLTSCFRNHGLAIDLLASSPTNLTVALDLSTNHTDDGVLDLLVRELRQLSRPRRIDGLATISLVGTGIRALLHHWGEALRCFEDEEVILLSQAANDRSVSFLVRESAAEGLVEQLHERLFGAGDDDAGFGPTWSELMRETATGVRQPAEVAAH
;
A
#
# COMPACT_ATOMS: atom_id res chain seq x y z
N MET A 1 74.84 6.98 -29.97
CA MET A 1 74.41 8.27 -29.41
C MET A 1 72.93 8.09 -29.07
N THR A 2 72.57 7.40 -27.98
CA THR A 2 72.32 7.96 -26.61
C THR A 2 71.41 9.19 -26.72
N ASP A 3 70.19 9.21 -26.18
CA ASP A 3 69.82 8.83 -24.82
C ASP A 3 68.35 8.42 -24.65
N ALA A 4 68.15 7.62 -23.61
CA ALA A 4 66.88 7.23 -23.03
C ALA A 4 66.27 8.37 -22.19
N HIS A 5 64.93 8.41 -22.12
CA HIS A 5 64.20 9.20 -21.12
C HIS A 5 63.31 8.27 -20.30
N GLN A 6 63.79 7.96 -19.10
CA GLN A 6 62.98 7.52 -17.96
C GLN A 6 62.39 8.76 -17.26
N PRO A 7 61.16 8.70 -16.72
CA PRO A 7 60.62 9.74 -15.86
C PRO A 7 60.99 9.51 -14.39
N SER A 8 61.38 10.59 -13.71
CA SER A 8 61.62 10.66 -12.26
C SER A 8 60.31 10.91 -11.47
N PRO A 9 60.22 10.49 -10.19
CA PRO A 9 58.98 10.42 -9.43
C PRO A 9 58.70 11.73 -8.67
N LEU A 10 57.43 12.13 -8.62
CA LEU A 10 56.96 13.21 -7.75
C LEU A 10 56.18 12.65 -6.55
N ARG A 11 56.60 13.13 -5.38
CA ARG A 11 56.15 12.86 -4.02
C ARG A 11 54.63 12.97 -3.86
N ALA A 12 54.01 11.93 -3.30
CA ALA A 12 52.70 11.99 -2.67
C ALA A 12 52.87 12.38 -1.20
N THR A 13 52.22 13.46 -0.77
CA THR A 13 52.09 13.86 0.63
C THR A 13 50.96 13.08 1.29
N SER A 14 51.30 12.37 2.36
CA SER A 14 50.42 11.65 3.27
C SER A 14 49.55 12.59 4.11
N SER A 15 48.26 12.30 4.20
CA SER A 15 47.49 12.57 5.42
C SER A 15 46.72 11.31 5.81
N ASP A 16 47.28 10.61 6.79
CA ASP A 16 46.71 9.50 7.53
C ASP A 16 45.36 9.89 8.18
N ARG A 17 44.33 9.07 7.95
CA ARG A 17 43.49 8.55 9.04
C ARG A 17 43.07 7.10 8.74
N PRO A 18 43.11 6.20 9.72
CA PRO A 18 43.14 4.77 9.49
C PRO A 18 41.74 4.18 9.26
N ARG A 19 41.64 3.30 8.26
CA ARG A 19 40.69 2.18 8.28
C ARG A 19 41.25 1.12 9.24
N PRO A 20 40.36 0.38 9.93
CA PRO A 20 40.58 -1.05 9.98
C PRO A 20 39.38 -1.81 9.45
N SER A 21 39.70 -2.70 8.51
CA SER A 21 38.96 -3.89 8.15
C SER A 21 38.68 -4.76 9.38
N THR A 22 37.50 -5.39 9.44
CA THR A 22 37.31 -6.85 9.35
C THR A 22 35.87 -7.15 9.74
N ARG A 23 35.07 -7.60 8.76
CA ARG A 23 33.75 -8.20 9.00
C ARG A 23 34.03 -9.62 9.49
N ALA A 24 34.10 -9.78 10.80
CA ALA A 24 34.10 -11.09 11.42
C ALA A 24 32.67 -11.63 11.40
N THR A 25 32.51 -12.78 10.77
CA THR A 25 31.37 -13.67 10.91
C THR A 25 31.26 -14.10 12.38
N ALA A 26 30.27 -13.56 13.10
CA ALA A 26 29.84 -14.09 14.37
C ALA A 26 28.58 -14.92 14.15
N SER A 27 28.78 -16.23 14.23
CA SER A 27 27.77 -17.25 14.44
C SER A 27 26.93 -16.98 15.69
N GLY A 28 25.66 -17.38 15.60
CA GLY A 28 24.61 -17.42 16.62
C GLY A 28 24.96 -17.11 18.07
N GLU A 29 24.29 -16.08 18.60
CA GLU A 29 23.60 -16.09 19.88
C GLU A 29 22.64 -14.90 19.89
N GLY A 30 21.35 -15.17 20.09
CA GLY A 30 20.28 -14.18 19.98
C GLY A 30 20.49 -13.01 20.94
N ALA A 31 20.46 -11.80 20.40
CA ALA A 31 20.34 -10.59 21.19
C ALA A 31 19.00 -10.65 21.95
N ALA A 32 19.06 -11.01 23.22
CA ALA A 32 17.93 -10.98 24.13
C ALA A 32 17.36 -9.55 24.14
N ARG A 33 16.14 -9.42 23.63
CA ARG A 33 15.33 -8.21 23.64
C ARG A 33 15.23 -7.69 25.07
N GLY A 34 15.80 -6.53 25.35
CA GLY A 34 15.68 -5.85 26.63
C GLY A 34 14.31 -5.18 26.76
N ALA A 35 13.23 -5.96 26.80
CA ALA A 35 11.90 -5.49 27.17
C ALA A 35 11.69 -5.70 28.68
N ASP A 36 11.10 -4.73 29.37
CA ASP A 36 10.60 -4.96 30.74
C ASP A 36 9.58 -6.11 30.68
N PRO A 37 9.82 -7.27 31.32
CA PRO A 37 8.92 -8.41 31.27
C PRO A 37 7.53 -8.16 31.87
N ARG A 38 7.27 -6.95 32.40
CA ARG A 38 5.98 -6.50 32.92
C ARG A 38 5.22 -5.55 31.97
N ALA A 39 5.82 -5.12 30.86
CA ALA A 39 5.13 -4.27 29.88
C ALA A 39 4.27 -5.13 28.95
N LYS A 40 2.95 -4.85 28.92
CA LYS A 40 2.02 -5.49 27.99
C LYS A 40 2.43 -5.18 26.53
N PRO A 41 2.44 -6.15 25.60
CA PRO A 41 2.81 -5.92 24.21
C PRO A 41 1.83 -4.99 23.52
N TRP A 42 2.31 -4.19 22.56
CA TRP A 42 1.45 -3.37 21.71
C TRP A 42 0.87 -4.21 20.56
N VAL A 43 -0.36 -3.90 20.17
CA VAL A 43 -0.96 -4.35 18.90
C VAL A 43 -1.55 -3.13 18.22
N VAL A 44 -1.26 -2.95 16.93
CA VAL A 44 -1.85 -1.86 16.15
C VAL A 44 -2.98 -2.44 15.31
N LEU A 45 -4.15 -1.81 15.34
CA LEU A 45 -5.31 -2.21 14.55
C LEU A 45 -5.68 -1.06 13.63
N LYS A 46 -5.60 -1.28 12.32
CA LYS A 46 -6.00 -0.32 11.32
C LYS A 46 -7.38 -0.66 10.77
N PHE A 47 -8.29 0.31 10.78
CA PHE A 47 -9.63 0.19 10.19
C PHE A 47 -9.79 1.16 9.02
N GLY A 48 -10.28 0.65 7.88
CA GLY A 48 -10.62 1.47 6.71
C GLY A 48 -11.96 2.20 6.88
N GLY A 49 -12.27 3.13 5.97
CA GLY A 49 -13.44 4.00 6.10
C GLY A 49 -14.78 3.24 6.21
N THR A 50 -14.96 2.17 5.43
CA THR A 50 -16.14 1.30 5.52
C THR A 50 -16.28 0.61 6.88
N SER A 51 -15.16 0.37 7.57
CA SER A 51 -15.12 -0.27 8.89
C SER A 51 -15.35 0.71 10.04
N VAL A 52 -15.49 2.01 9.80
CA VAL A 52 -15.72 3.03 10.85
C VAL A 52 -16.97 3.89 10.59
N SER A 53 -17.79 3.51 9.60
CA SER A 53 -18.90 4.34 9.12
C SER A 53 -20.26 4.07 9.77
N THR A 54 -20.41 3.02 10.58
CA THR A 54 -21.72 2.66 11.16
C THR A 54 -21.59 2.20 12.61
N ARG A 55 -22.71 2.22 13.34
CA ARG A 55 -22.80 1.70 14.71
C ARG A 55 -22.33 0.26 14.82
N GLU A 56 -22.83 -0.62 13.95
CA GLU A 56 -22.54 -2.05 13.99
C GLU A 56 -21.04 -2.31 13.84
N ARG A 57 -20.37 -1.50 12.99
CA ARG A 57 -18.93 -1.57 12.80
C ARG A 57 -18.16 -1.13 14.04
N TRP A 58 -18.58 -0.05 14.69
CA TRP A 58 -17.97 0.39 15.95
C TRP A 58 -18.21 -0.59 17.11
N GLU A 59 -19.36 -1.26 17.15
CA GLU A 59 -19.65 -2.35 18.09
C GLU A 59 -18.68 -3.53 17.89
N ALA A 60 -18.43 -3.92 16.64
CA ALA A 60 -17.44 -4.94 16.30
C ALA A 60 -16.00 -4.52 16.65
N ILE A 61 -15.64 -3.24 16.42
CA ILE A 61 -14.35 -2.68 16.86
C ILE A 61 -14.21 -2.79 18.38
N ARG A 62 -15.24 -2.37 19.14
CA ARG A 62 -15.23 -2.44 20.60
C ARG A 62 -15.04 -3.88 21.11
N GLU A 63 -15.74 -4.84 20.51
CA GLU A 63 -15.59 -6.25 20.85
C GLU A 63 -14.19 -6.77 20.55
N THR A 64 -13.66 -6.47 19.36
CA THR A 64 -12.28 -6.81 18.96
C THR A 64 -11.27 -6.24 19.96
N LEU A 65 -11.40 -4.97 20.34
CA LEU A 65 -10.51 -4.32 21.31
C LEU A 65 -10.60 -4.97 22.69
N SER A 66 -11.81 -5.36 23.12
CA SER A 66 -12.01 -6.06 24.39
C SER A 66 -11.27 -7.40 24.38
N GLN A 67 -11.36 -8.17 23.28
CA GLN A 67 -10.62 -9.43 23.12
C GLN A 67 -9.10 -9.22 23.19
N ARG A 68 -8.56 -8.20 22.52
CA ARG A 68 -7.11 -7.89 22.58
C ARG A 68 -6.66 -7.47 23.97
N LEU A 69 -7.50 -6.75 24.72
CA LEU A 69 -7.22 -6.41 26.12
C LEU A 69 -7.19 -7.67 27.01
N ASP A 70 -8.10 -8.62 26.78
CA ASP A 70 -8.17 -9.91 27.49
C ASP A 70 -6.96 -10.82 27.15
N GLU A 71 -6.44 -10.74 25.91
CA GLU A 71 -5.15 -11.33 25.50
C GLU A 71 -3.95 -10.70 26.20
N GLY A 72 -4.15 -9.61 26.95
CA GLY A 72 -3.09 -8.89 27.65
C GLY A 72 -2.33 -7.89 26.78
N LEU A 73 -2.85 -7.56 25.60
CA LEU A 73 -2.25 -6.59 24.67
C LEU A 73 -2.68 -5.15 25.00
N ARG A 74 -1.95 -4.18 24.42
CA ARG A 74 -2.28 -2.75 24.41
C ARG A 74 -2.65 -2.32 23.00
N PRO A 75 -3.95 -2.09 22.72
CA PRO A 75 -4.39 -1.68 21.39
C PRO A 75 -4.09 -0.21 21.07
N MET A 76 -3.52 0.02 19.89
CA MET A 76 -3.49 1.31 19.20
C MET A 76 -4.36 1.21 17.95
N VAL A 77 -5.44 1.97 17.90
CA VAL A 77 -6.38 2.02 16.78
C VAL A 77 -5.97 3.13 15.82
N VAL A 78 -5.77 2.79 14.55
CA VAL A 78 -5.55 3.74 13.45
C VAL A 78 -6.77 3.71 12.55
N ALA A 79 -7.51 4.81 12.45
CA ALA A 79 -8.73 4.85 11.65
C ALA A 79 -8.65 5.86 10.49
N SER A 80 -9.23 5.47 9.36
CA SER A 80 -9.49 6.36 8.22
C SER A 80 -10.73 7.25 8.46
N ALA A 81 -10.93 8.25 7.60
CA ALA A 81 -12.20 8.98 7.50
C ALA A 81 -13.39 8.04 7.22
N LEU A 82 -14.62 8.51 7.46
CA LEU A 82 -15.83 7.77 7.09
C LEU A 82 -15.86 7.50 5.58
N SER A 83 -16.58 6.46 5.17
CA SER A 83 -16.68 6.04 3.78
C SER A 83 -17.08 7.21 2.87
N GLN A 84 -16.36 7.37 1.75
CA GLN A 84 -16.51 8.46 0.78
C GLN A 84 -16.17 9.88 1.27
N VAL A 85 -15.92 10.13 2.56
CA VAL A 85 -15.62 11.49 3.04
C VAL A 85 -14.37 12.05 2.39
N SER A 86 -13.27 11.30 2.29
CA SER A 86 -12.05 11.77 1.62
C SER A 86 -12.29 12.13 0.14
N ASN A 87 -13.11 11.34 -0.58
CA ASN A 87 -13.45 11.66 -1.98
C ASN A 87 -14.27 12.95 -2.08
N ARG A 88 -15.20 13.18 -1.14
CA ARG A 88 -15.99 14.42 -1.10
C ARG A 88 -15.14 15.62 -0.67
N LEU A 89 -14.15 15.43 0.20
CA LEU A 89 -13.17 16.46 0.59
C LEU A 89 -12.26 16.86 -0.59
N GLU A 90 -11.88 15.91 -1.45
CA GLU A 90 -11.16 16.23 -2.68
C GLU A 90 -12.05 17.06 -3.61
N HIS A 91 -13.28 16.59 -3.85
CA HIS A 91 -14.21 17.24 -4.77
C HIS A 91 -14.64 18.64 -4.31
N ILE A 92 -14.92 18.82 -3.02
CA ILE A 92 -15.30 20.12 -2.46
C ILE A 92 -14.14 21.13 -2.56
N LEU A 93 -12.90 20.65 -2.49
CA LEU A 93 -11.71 21.48 -2.64
C LEU A 93 -11.52 21.96 -4.09
N GLU A 94 -11.72 21.07 -5.07
CA GLU A 94 -11.73 21.42 -6.50
C GLU A 94 -12.79 22.49 -6.79
N LYS A 95 -14.02 22.27 -6.32
CA LYS A 95 -15.13 23.24 -6.47
C LYS A 95 -14.83 24.58 -5.79
N ALA A 96 -14.25 24.55 -4.59
CA ALA A 96 -13.86 25.77 -3.90
C ALA A 96 -12.82 26.55 -4.72
N ALA A 97 -11.84 25.88 -5.32
CA ALA A 97 -10.82 26.52 -6.15
C ALA A 97 -11.43 27.23 -7.38
N GLU A 98 -12.50 26.67 -7.94
CA GLU A 98 -13.27 27.28 -9.03
C GLU A 98 -14.14 28.46 -8.58
N GLY A 99 -14.19 28.77 -7.27
CA GLY A 99 -15.04 29.82 -6.71
C GLY A 99 -16.49 29.43 -6.48
N ALA A 100 -16.83 28.17 -6.69
CA ALA A 100 -18.20 27.68 -6.54
C ALA A 100 -18.62 27.69 -5.05
N PRO A 101 -19.93 27.82 -4.75
CA PRO A 101 -20.43 27.58 -3.41
C PRO A 101 -20.22 26.11 -3.02
N VAL A 102 -19.89 25.89 -1.75
CA VAL A 102 -19.54 24.58 -1.18
C VAL A 102 -20.33 24.21 0.08
N ASP A 103 -21.25 25.08 0.50
CA ASP A 103 -21.96 24.93 1.77
C ASP A 103 -22.81 23.65 1.80
N ALA A 104 -23.42 23.27 0.67
CA ALA A 104 -24.25 22.07 0.56
C ALA A 104 -23.43 20.79 0.72
N GLU A 105 -22.28 20.69 0.05
CA GLU A 105 -21.37 19.55 0.14
C GLU A 105 -20.75 19.42 1.54
N LEU A 106 -20.44 20.56 2.17
CA LEU A 106 -19.96 20.60 3.54
C LEU A 106 -21.02 20.11 4.53
N GLU A 107 -22.28 20.55 4.35
CA GLU A 107 -23.43 20.07 5.13
C GLU A 107 -23.64 18.56 4.95
N GLU A 108 -23.46 18.02 3.75
CA GLU A 108 -23.55 16.58 3.50
C GLU A 108 -22.45 15.79 4.21
N ILE A 109 -21.20 16.27 4.16
CA ILE A 109 -20.09 15.67 4.91
C ILE A 109 -20.41 15.71 6.41
N TRP A 110 -20.88 16.83 6.93
CA TRP A 110 -21.20 16.95 8.35
C TRP A 110 -22.39 16.07 8.75
N ARG A 111 -23.43 15.97 7.91
CA ARG A 111 -24.60 15.14 8.16
C ARG A 111 -24.24 13.66 8.34
N ASP A 112 -23.26 13.15 7.60
CA ASP A 112 -22.77 11.78 7.80
C ASP A 112 -22.14 11.58 9.18
N HIS A 113 -21.43 12.59 9.70
CA HIS A 113 -20.84 12.57 11.04
C HIS A 113 -21.89 12.75 12.14
N GLU A 114 -22.87 13.64 11.95
CA GLU A 114 -24.00 13.83 12.87
C GLU A 114 -24.82 12.55 12.98
N LYS A 115 -25.15 11.94 11.85
CA LYS A 115 -25.87 10.68 11.82
C LYS A 115 -25.11 9.58 12.55
N LEU A 116 -23.81 9.44 12.30
CA LEU A 116 -23.00 8.46 13.03
C LEU A 116 -23.00 8.74 14.54
N ALA A 117 -22.87 9.99 14.96
CA ALA A 117 -22.88 10.36 16.37
C ALA A 117 -24.24 10.09 17.03
N GLU A 118 -25.34 10.43 16.36
CA GLU A 118 -26.71 10.09 16.78
C GLU A 118 -26.88 8.59 16.90
N ASP A 119 -26.53 7.86 15.83
CA ASP A 119 -26.61 6.40 15.79
C ASP A 119 -25.83 5.83 16.96
N LEU A 120 -24.59 6.28 17.23
CA LEU A 120 -23.73 5.84 18.35
C LEU A 120 -24.17 6.33 19.74
N GLY A 121 -25.08 7.30 19.83
CA GLY A 121 -25.54 7.87 21.09
C GLY A 121 -24.49 8.75 21.79
N ILE A 122 -23.68 9.48 21.03
CA ILE A 122 -22.58 10.33 21.52
C ILE A 122 -22.75 11.80 21.08
N SER A 123 -22.01 12.70 21.72
CA SER A 123 -21.94 14.12 21.29
C SER A 123 -21.02 14.30 20.08
N THR A 124 -21.38 15.24 19.21
CA THR A 124 -20.54 15.72 18.10
C THR A 124 -19.53 16.78 18.53
N ASP A 125 -19.60 17.29 19.77
CA ASP A 125 -18.73 18.37 20.27
C ASP A 125 -17.24 18.13 20.02
N PRO A 126 -16.68 16.91 20.22
CA PRO A 126 -15.25 16.67 19.99
C PRO A 126 -14.83 16.79 18.51
N ALA A 127 -15.76 16.62 17.57
CA ALA A 127 -15.49 16.71 16.14
C ALA A 127 -15.74 18.12 15.58
N ARG A 128 -16.55 18.94 16.26
CA ARG A 128 -16.98 20.26 15.78
C ARG A 128 -15.83 21.23 15.45
N PRO A 129 -14.73 21.31 16.23
CA PRO A 129 -13.62 22.21 15.90
C PRO A 129 -12.98 21.93 14.54
N PHE A 130 -12.97 20.67 14.10
CA PHE A 130 -12.40 20.28 12.80
C PHE A 130 -13.32 20.65 11.64
N LEU A 131 -14.64 20.61 11.85
CA LEU A 131 -15.61 21.15 10.89
C LEU A 131 -15.46 22.67 10.75
N ASP A 132 -15.32 23.37 11.87
CA ASP A 132 -15.21 24.83 11.88
C ASP A 132 -13.91 25.29 11.16
N ASP A 133 -12.78 24.60 11.39
CA ASP A 133 -11.53 24.86 10.65
C ASP A 133 -11.68 24.52 9.16
N LEU A 134 -12.27 23.37 8.81
CA LEU A 134 -12.56 23.00 7.41
C LEU A 134 -13.40 24.06 6.70
N THR A 135 -14.45 24.55 7.35
CA THR A 135 -15.33 25.61 6.85
C THR A 135 -14.54 26.88 6.54
N ALA A 136 -13.70 27.30 7.48
CA ALA A 136 -12.86 28.50 7.32
C ALA A 136 -11.83 28.34 6.18
N LEU A 137 -11.21 27.15 6.06
CA LEU A 137 -10.25 26.86 5.00
C LEU A 137 -10.91 26.90 3.62
N LEU A 138 -12.05 26.22 3.45
CA LEU A 138 -12.77 26.21 2.17
C LEU A 138 -13.29 27.59 1.78
N HIS A 139 -13.74 28.39 2.75
CA HIS A 139 -14.08 29.78 2.50
C HIS A 139 -12.86 30.59 2.02
N GLY A 140 -11.69 30.36 2.62
CA GLY A 140 -10.42 30.92 2.18
C GLY A 140 -10.09 30.55 0.73
N VAL A 141 -10.12 29.25 0.40
CA VAL A 141 -9.89 28.73 -0.97
C VAL A 141 -10.79 29.42 -1.98
N ARG A 142 -12.09 29.54 -1.66
CA ARG A 142 -13.08 30.15 -2.55
C ARG A 142 -12.81 31.64 -2.84
N LEU A 143 -12.20 32.36 -1.90
CA LEU A 143 -11.85 33.76 -2.09
C LEU A 143 -10.56 33.94 -2.90
N ILE A 144 -9.60 33.02 -2.76
CA ILE A 144 -8.27 33.13 -3.37
C ILE A 144 -8.16 32.39 -4.71
N HIS A 145 -9.05 31.42 -4.97
CA HIS A 145 -9.03 30.54 -6.16
C HIS A 145 -7.71 29.77 -6.32
N GLU A 146 -7.09 29.41 -5.20
CA GLU A 146 -5.80 28.73 -5.16
C GLU A 146 -5.80 27.65 -4.08
N VAL A 147 -5.23 26.49 -4.42
CA VAL A 147 -5.04 25.37 -3.51
C VAL A 147 -3.55 25.04 -3.47
N THR A 148 -2.90 25.37 -2.35
CA THR A 148 -1.52 24.95 -2.11
C THR A 148 -1.49 23.51 -1.55
N PRO A 149 -0.40 22.74 -1.74
CA PRO A 149 -0.29 21.41 -1.16
C PRO A 149 -0.48 21.36 0.37
N ARG A 150 -0.08 22.41 1.08
CA ARG A 150 -0.30 22.55 2.54
C ARG A 150 -1.79 22.64 2.88
N LEU A 151 -2.50 23.48 2.14
CA LEU A 151 -3.93 23.70 2.33
C LEU A 151 -4.72 22.43 1.98
N HIS A 152 -4.35 21.77 0.89
CA HIS A 152 -4.91 20.47 0.50
C HIS A 152 -4.72 19.43 1.59
N ALA A 153 -3.51 19.29 2.14
CA ALA A 153 -3.25 18.37 3.25
C ALA A 153 -4.13 18.64 4.48
N ARG A 154 -4.32 19.91 4.85
CA ARG A 154 -5.20 20.29 5.98
C ARG A 154 -6.66 19.94 5.72
N VAL A 155 -7.19 20.29 4.55
CA VAL A 155 -8.59 19.97 4.17
C VAL A 155 -8.82 18.47 4.20
N MET A 156 -7.91 17.69 3.61
CA MET A 156 -8.04 16.23 3.54
C MET A 156 -7.95 15.58 4.92
N SER A 157 -7.13 16.09 5.83
CA SER A 157 -6.98 15.54 7.19
C SER A 157 -8.27 15.62 8.04
N ALA A 158 -9.20 16.52 7.71
CA ALA A 158 -10.39 16.77 8.52
C ALA A 158 -11.26 15.51 8.68
N GLY A 159 -11.32 14.65 7.66
CA GLY A 159 -12.10 13.42 7.69
C GLY A 159 -11.64 12.43 8.77
N GLU A 160 -10.33 12.15 8.83
CA GLU A 160 -9.74 11.29 9.87
C GLU A 160 -9.84 11.92 11.26
N MET A 161 -9.68 13.25 11.35
CA MET A 161 -9.78 13.96 12.62
C MET A 161 -11.19 13.85 13.23
N MET A 162 -12.24 14.11 12.44
CA MET A 162 -13.63 14.01 12.90
C MET A 162 -14.01 12.56 13.25
N SER A 163 -13.71 11.60 12.37
CA SER A 163 -14.05 10.19 12.58
C SER A 163 -13.38 9.59 13.82
N THR A 164 -12.08 9.84 14.03
CA THR A 164 -11.37 9.32 15.22
C THR A 164 -11.84 9.96 16.52
N ARG A 165 -12.27 11.23 16.49
CA ARG A 165 -12.87 11.90 17.65
C ARG A 165 -14.19 11.26 18.06
N LEU A 166 -15.09 11.05 17.11
CA LEU A 166 -16.37 10.37 17.36
C LEU A 166 -16.14 8.93 17.83
N GLY A 167 -15.24 8.20 17.16
CA GLY A 167 -14.87 6.85 17.53
C GLY A 167 -14.34 6.73 18.96
N THR A 168 -13.46 7.64 19.38
CA THR A 168 -12.94 7.66 20.75
C THR A 168 -14.05 7.88 21.78
N GLU A 169 -14.96 8.81 21.50
CA GLU A 169 -16.06 9.11 22.41
C GLU A 169 -17.00 7.91 22.56
N TYR A 170 -17.30 7.23 21.45
CA TYR A 170 -18.07 5.99 21.48
C TYR A 170 -17.41 4.90 22.34
N LEU A 171 -16.10 4.67 22.17
CA LEU A 171 -15.39 3.65 22.96
C LEU A 171 -15.44 3.99 24.46
N ARG A 172 -15.38 5.28 24.83
CA ARG A 172 -15.51 5.74 26.22
C ARG A 172 -16.89 5.49 26.81
N VAL A 173 -17.96 5.92 26.14
CA VAL A 173 -19.33 5.68 26.63
C VAL A 173 -19.69 4.21 26.65
N SER A 174 -19.01 3.40 25.83
CA SER A 174 -19.14 1.95 25.78
C SER A 174 -18.28 1.21 26.81
N GLY A 175 -17.62 1.93 27.72
CA GLY A 175 -16.93 1.38 28.89
C GLY A 175 -15.44 1.05 28.72
N LEU A 176 -14.82 1.41 27.58
CA LEU A 176 -13.38 1.27 27.39
C LEU A 176 -12.64 2.55 27.81
N GLU A 177 -11.48 2.41 28.46
CA GLU A 177 -10.59 3.54 28.72
C GLU A 177 -9.82 3.92 27.44
N ALA A 178 -10.53 4.57 26.51
CA ALA A 178 -9.98 5.05 25.25
C ALA A 178 -9.42 6.47 25.36
N ARG A 179 -8.31 6.74 24.67
CA ARG A 179 -7.68 8.06 24.55
C ARG A 179 -7.43 8.42 23.10
N TRP A 180 -7.78 9.64 22.73
CA TRP A 180 -7.50 10.19 21.41
C TRP A 180 -6.10 10.77 21.38
N LEU A 181 -5.33 10.42 20.35
CA LEU A 181 -4.02 10.99 20.03
C LEU A 181 -4.10 11.66 18.66
N ASP A 182 -3.40 12.79 18.52
CA ASP A 182 -3.21 13.41 17.22
C ASP A 182 -2.00 12.76 16.54
N ALA A 183 -2.19 12.16 15.36
CA ALA A 183 -1.12 11.51 14.61
C ALA A 183 0.00 12.49 14.26
N ARG A 184 -0.31 13.78 14.12
CA ARG A 184 0.66 14.84 13.79
C ARG A 184 1.61 15.17 14.94
N GLU A 185 1.27 14.78 16.17
CA GLU A 185 2.16 14.94 17.32
C GLU A 185 3.19 13.81 17.45
N ILE A 186 3.07 12.76 16.62
CA ILE A 186 3.88 11.53 16.73
C ILE A 186 4.57 11.21 15.41
N LEU A 187 3.82 11.20 14.31
CA LEU A 187 4.36 10.92 12.98
C LEU A 187 4.96 12.20 12.40
N GLU A 188 6.28 12.29 12.41
CA GLU A 188 7.02 13.37 11.76
C GLU A 188 7.57 12.88 10.41
N ALA A 189 7.30 13.64 9.36
CA ALA A 189 7.75 13.32 8.01
C ALA A 189 9.26 13.51 7.88
N THR A 190 9.93 12.51 7.30
CA THR A 190 11.34 12.60 6.97
C THR A 190 11.56 13.67 5.91
N PRO A 191 12.58 14.53 6.04
CA PRO A 191 12.93 15.50 5.00
C PRO A 191 13.17 14.80 3.65
N VAL A 192 12.47 15.25 2.62
CA VAL A 192 12.76 14.86 1.23
C VAL A 192 13.64 15.96 0.62
N ASP A 193 14.95 15.72 0.57
CA ASP A 193 15.93 16.61 -0.05
C ASP A 193 15.90 16.49 -1.59
N ASP A 194 14.75 16.72 -2.25
CA ASP A 194 14.76 17.09 -3.67
C ASP A 194 14.18 18.49 -3.87
N PRO A 195 15.03 19.53 -3.93
CA PRO A 195 14.60 20.91 -4.20
C PRO A 195 13.99 21.11 -5.60
N ARG A 196 13.89 20.07 -6.43
CA ARG A 196 13.33 20.11 -7.78
C ARG A 196 12.03 19.31 -7.92
N ASP A 197 11.33 18.99 -6.83
CA ASP A 197 10.04 18.33 -6.90
C ASP A 197 8.89 19.36 -6.98
N PRO A 198 8.39 19.73 -8.17
CA PRO A 198 7.27 20.66 -8.34
C PRO A 198 5.91 20.04 -7.94
N THR A 199 5.85 18.76 -7.57
CA THR A 199 4.59 18.02 -7.43
C THR A 199 3.92 18.16 -6.06
N GLY A 200 4.54 18.86 -5.10
CA GLY A 200 4.02 18.96 -3.74
C GLY A 200 4.09 17.64 -2.96
N ARG A 201 4.81 16.63 -3.48
CA ARG A 201 5.04 15.32 -2.85
C ARG A 201 5.38 15.37 -1.36
N PRO A 202 6.20 16.33 -0.85
CA PRO A 202 6.52 16.35 0.56
C PRO A 202 5.34 16.67 1.48
N PHE A 203 4.24 17.21 0.95
CA PHE A 203 3.01 17.51 1.69
C PHE A 203 1.87 16.53 1.40
N LEU A 204 1.85 15.91 0.21
CA LEU A 204 0.73 15.05 -0.21
C LEU A 204 1.06 13.54 -0.22
N ALA A 205 2.34 13.19 -0.16
CA ALA A 205 2.82 11.81 -0.16
C ALA A 205 4.13 11.68 0.63
N ALA A 206 4.10 12.13 1.88
CA ALA A 206 5.22 12.08 2.81
C ALA A 206 5.53 10.65 3.29
N SER A 207 6.73 10.46 3.83
CA SER A 207 7.15 9.24 4.53
C SER A 207 7.65 9.63 5.92
N CYS A 208 7.52 8.74 6.89
CA CYS A 208 7.91 8.97 8.29
C CYS A 208 8.96 7.95 8.70
N ASP A 209 9.75 8.28 9.73
CA ASP A 209 10.55 7.28 10.42
C ASP A 209 9.63 6.37 11.24
N ASN A 210 9.89 5.07 11.19
CA ASN A 210 9.18 4.03 11.91
C ASN A 210 10.09 3.23 12.83
N SER A 211 11.30 3.73 13.08
CA SER A 211 12.23 3.17 14.06
C SER A 211 11.60 3.19 15.46
N PRO A 212 11.84 2.17 16.30
CA PRO A 212 11.32 2.11 17.67
C PRO A 212 11.56 3.38 18.49
N ASP A 213 10.49 3.97 19.04
CA ASP A 213 10.55 5.15 19.90
C ASP A 213 10.27 4.77 21.37
N ARG A 214 11.34 4.63 22.15
CA ARG A 214 11.28 4.28 23.58
C ARG A 214 10.65 5.35 24.46
N ASP A 215 10.75 6.61 24.07
CA ASP A 215 10.20 7.72 24.85
C ASP A 215 8.68 7.80 24.64
N LEU A 216 8.23 7.63 23.40
CA LEU A 216 6.80 7.45 23.09
C LEU A 216 6.21 6.25 23.83
N GLN A 217 6.85 5.08 23.75
CA GLN A 217 6.39 3.86 24.41
C GLN A 217 6.23 4.05 25.92
N ARG A 218 7.20 4.71 26.57
CA ARG A 218 7.17 5.01 28.00
C ARG A 218 6.07 6.02 28.35
N ARG A 219 5.97 7.12 27.60
CA ARG A 219 4.91 8.14 27.79
C ARG A 219 3.53 7.51 27.76
N LEU A 220 3.24 6.72 26.72
CA LEU A 220 1.94 6.05 26.59
C LEU A 220 1.74 4.99 27.68
N ALA A 221 2.78 4.27 28.10
CA ALA A 221 2.68 3.31 29.20
C ALA A 221 2.34 3.98 30.56
N GLU A 222 2.92 5.16 30.83
CA GLU A 222 2.71 5.92 32.07
C GLU A 222 1.36 6.64 32.10
N GLU A 223 0.88 7.10 30.95
CA GLU A 223 -0.41 7.75 30.83
C GLU A 223 -1.58 6.85 31.26
N GLY A 224 -1.45 5.53 31.12
CA GLY A 224 -2.37 4.55 31.67
C GLY A 224 -3.62 4.28 30.83
N GLY A 225 -3.69 4.74 29.58
CA GLY A 225 -4.80 4.42 28.68
C GLY A 225 -4.83 2.94 28.30
N ALA A 226 -6.00 2.31 28.37
CA ALA A 226 -6.16 0.92 27.92
C ALA A 226 -6.14 0.82 26.39
N VAL A 227 -6.74 1.79 25.71
CA VAL A 227 -6.82 1.87 24.25
C VAL A 227 -6.44 3.27 23.78
N TYR A 228 -5.63 3.35 22.73
CA TYR A 228 -5.32 4.60 22.05
C TYR A 228 -5.98 4.63 20.68
N VAL A 229 -6.49 5.78 20.26
CA VAL A 229 -7.13 6.00 18.96
C VAL A 229 -6.46 7.18 18.28
N THR A 230 -6.00 6.98 17.05
CA THR A 230 -5.28 7.97 16.26
C THR A 230 -5.70 7.91 14.78
N GLN A 231 -5.30 8.94 14.03
CA GLN A 231 -5.63 9.09 12.62
C GLN A 231 -4.69 8.24 11.76
N GLY A 232 -5.23 7.66 10.69
CA GLY A 232 -4.44 7.23 9.54
C GLY A 232 -4.14 8.41 8.62
N PHE A 233 -3.38 8.18 7.55
CA PHE A 233 -3.18 9.07 6.40
C PHE A 233 -2.47 10.41 6.66
N VAL A 234 -2.44 10.88 7.91
CA VAL A 234 -1.98 12.21 8.31
C VAL A 234 -0.71 12.12 9.16
N ALA A 235 0.20 13.07 8.96
CA ALA A 235 1.42 13.26 9.73
C ALA A 235 1.76 14.76 9.84
N SER A 236 2.84 15.10 10.54
CA SER A 236 3.40 16.45 10.64
C SER A 236 4.67 16.59 9.83
N ARG A 237 4.96 17.80 9.37
CA ARG A 237 6.30 18.24 8.98
C ARG A 237 6.52 19.65 9.49
N GLU A 238 7.46 19.85 10.41
CA GLU A 238 7.78 21.18 10.96
C GLU A 238 6.55 21.90 11.55
N GLY A 239 5.61 21.13 12.11
CA GLY A 239 4.35 21.64 12.67
C GLY A 239 3.22 21.86 11.64
N GLU A 240 3.49 21.64 10.34
CA GLU A 240 2.47 21.66 9.28
C GLU A 240 1.88 20.28 9.06
N THR A 241 0.60 20.22 8.66
CA THR A 241 -0.05 18.95 8.32
C THR A 241 0.45 18.44 6.96
N VAL A 242 0.79 17.16 6.89
CA VAL A 242 1.13 16.45 5.65
C VAL A 242 0.32 15.16 5.53
N LEU A 243 0.16 14.67 4.30
CA LEU A 243 -0.49 13.41 3.98
C LEU A 243 0.56 12.35 3.59
N LEU A 244 0.23 11.09 3.84
CA LEU A 244 1.08 9.94 3.51
C LEU A 244 0.79 9.34 2.11
N GLY A 245 -0.06 10.01 1.33
CA GLY A 245 -0.45 9.58 -0.02
C GLY A 245 -1.43 8.40 -0.02
N ARG A 246 -1.57 7.76 -1.19
CA ARG A 246 -2.48 6.61 -1.37
C ARG A 246 -2.17 5.49 -0.39
N GLY A 247 -3.22 4.86 0.15
CA GLY A 247 -3.08 3.84 1.19
C GLY A 247 -2.46 4.36 2.49
N GLY A 248 -2.40 5.68 2.69
CA GLY A 248 -1.70 6.29 3.81
C GLY A 248 -2.23 5.86 5.18
N SER A 249 -3.49 5.46 5.32
CA SER A 249 -3.98 4.89 6.59
C SER A 249 -3.36 3.53 6.91
N ASP A 250 -3.16 2.66 5.91
CA ASP A 250 -2.46 1.38 6.12
C ASP A 250 -0.99 1.67 6.51
N THR A 251 -0.36 2.61 5.81
CA THR A 251 1.02 3.04 6.08
C THR A 251 1.16 3.66 7.47
N SER A 252 0.23 4.49 7.93
CA SER A 252 0.19 4.99 9.32
C SER A 252 0.16 3.85 10.32
N GLY A 253 -0.65 2.82 10.07
CA GLY A 253 -0.67 1.61 10.89
C GLY A 253 0.72 0.99 11.03
N ALA A 254 1.44 0.85 9.92
CA ALA A 254 2.79 0.28 9.91
C ALA A 254 3.81 1.19 10.63
N TYR A 255 3.71 2.51 10.48
CA TYR A 255 4.56 3.46 11.19
C TYR A 255 4.34 3.42 12.70
N PHE A 256 3.09 3.47 13.16
CA PHE A 256 2.79 3.32 14.59
C PHE A 256 3.23 1.96 15.12
N ALA A 257 3.09 0.89 14.33
CA ALA A 257 3.52 -0.44 14.74
C ALA A 257 5.03 -0.52 14.92
N GLY A 258 5.81 0.11 14.04
CA GLY A 258 7.26 0.21 14.18
C GLY A 258 7.68 1.06 15.39
N LEU A 259 7.12 2.26 15.54
CA LEU A 259 7.41 3.16 16.67
C LEU A 259 7.13 2.49 18.03
N LEU A 260 6.07 1.69 18.12
CA LEU A 260 5.66 1.00 19.34
C LEU A 260 6.33 -0.37 19.55
N GLU A 261 7.13 -0.85 18.59
CA GLU A 261 7.56 -2.26 18.52
C GLU A 261 6.40 -3.22 18.77
N ALA A 262 5.31 -2.99 18.04
CA ALA A 262 4.11 -3.79 18.19
C ALA A 262 4.38 -5.25 17.85
N GLU A 263 3.72 -6.15 18.57
CA GLU A 263 3.78 -7.58 18.33
C GLU A 263 3.32 -7.92 16.91
N ARG A 264 2.30 -7.19 16.44
CA ARG A 264 1.74 -7.28 15.08
C ARG A 264 0.94 -6.03 14.74
N LEU A 265 0.79 -5.79 13.44
CA LEU A 265 -0.19 -4.85 12.86
C LEU A 265 -1.34 -5.66 12.25
N GLU A 266 -2.56 -5.41 12.71
CA GLU A 266 -3.79 -5.97 12.15
C GLU A 266 -4.44 -4.96 11.19
N ILE A 267 -4.60 -5.32 9.92
CA ILE A 267 -5.33 -4.53 8.92
C ILE A 267 -6.72 -5.14 8.75
N TRP A 268 -7.74 -4.43 9.22
CA TRP A 268 -9.12 -4.87 9.19
C TRP A 268 -9.83 -4.37 7.94
N THR A 269 -10.32 -5.32 7.13
CA THR A 269 -10.91 -5.06 5.82
C THR A 269 -12.13 -5.93 5.54
N ASP A 270 -12.77 -5.72 4.39
CA ASP A 270 -14.00 -6.40 3.93
C ASP A 270 -13.75 -7.79 3.32
N VAL A 271 -12.50 -8.23 3.30
CA VAL A 271 -12.06 -9.57 2.88
C VAL A 271 -11.15 -10.17 3.94
N PRO A 272 -11.13 -11.50 4.11
CA PRO A 272 -10.33 -12.14 5.15
C PRO A 272 -8.83 -12.16 4.86
N GLY A 273 -8.39 -11.82 3.65
CA GLY A 273 -6.98 -11.89 3.33
C GLY A 273 -6.69 -11.72 1.85
N MET A 274 -5.46 -12.09 1.49
CA MET A 274 -5.02 -12.17 0.11
C MET A 274 -5.33 -13.56 -0.45
N PHE A 275 -5.64 -13.64 -1.73
CA PHE A 275 -6.06 -14.88 -2.39
C PHE A 275 -5.18 -15.18 -3.60
N THR A 276 -5.15 -16.45 -4.03
CA THR A 276 -4.45 -16.91 -5.24
C THR A 276 -4.91 -16.20 -6.51
N THR A 277 -6.10 -15.59 -6.51
CA THR A 277 -6.55 -14.63 -7.51
C THR A 277 -7.71 -13.80 -6.93
N ASN A 278 -8.34 -12.91 -7.69
CA ASN A 278 -9.46 -12.11 -7.19
C ASN A 278 -10.67 -13.00 -6.82
N PRO A 279 -11.02 -13.12 -5.53
CA PRO A 279 -12.05 -14.05 -5.06
C PRO A 279 -13.47 -13.66 -5.49
N ARG A 280 -13.69 -12.38 -5.86
CA ARG A 280 -14.98 -11.90 -6.38
C ARG A 280 -15.22 -12.32 -7.83
N LYS A 281 -14.20 -12.80 -8.53
CA LYS A 281 -14.28 -13.25 -9.92
C LYS A 281 -14.14 -14.77 -10.03
N VAL A 282 -13.14 -15.33 -9.36
CA VAL A 282 -12.89 -16.78 -9.37
C VAL A 282 -13.26 -17.35 -8.01
N ALA A 283 -14.36 -18.11 -7.97
CA ALA A 283 -14.94 -18.59 -6.73
C ALA A 283 -14.07 -19.65 -6.01
N ASP A 284 -13.20 -20.33 -6.76
CA ASP A 284 -12.22 -21.30 -6.28
C ASP A 284 -10.88 -20.66 -5.88
N ALA A 285 -10.79 -19.32 -5.86
CA ALA A 285 -9.62 -18.63 -5.33
C ALA A 285 -9.39 -19.07 -3.88
N ARG A 286 -8.17 -19.53 -3.57
CA ARG A 286 -7.77 -20.02 -2.25
C ARG A 286 -7.15 -18.90 -1.43
N LEU A 287 -7.45 -18.85 -0.14
CA LEU A 287 -6.84 -17.91 0.79
C LEU A 287 -5.33 -18.19 0.91
N LEU A 288 -4.50 -17.15 0.87
CA LEU A 288 -3.07 -17.24 1.13
C LEU A 288 -2.85 -17.08 2.63
N ARG A 289 -2.65 -18.17 3.38
CA ARG A 289 -2.57 -18.11 4.86
C ARG A 289 -1.31 -17.39 5.32
N ARG A 290 -0.19 -17.63 4.64
CA ARG A 290 1.11 -17.03 4.97
C ARG A 290 1.81 -16.55 3.71
N LEU A 291 2.36 -15.34 3.76
CA LEU A 291 3.13 -14.76 2.66
C LEU A 291 4.40 -14.06 3.18
N PRO A 292 5.52 -14.16 2.47
CA PRO A 292 6.65 -13.28 2.73
C PRO A 292 6.30 -11.85 2.30
N TYR A 293 6.80 -10.84 3.02
CA TYR A 293 6.56 -9.40 2.71
C TYR A 293 6.73 -9.09 1.23
N ARG A 294 7.83 -9.58 0.64
CA ARG A 294 8.19 -9.29 -0.75
C ARG A 294 7.23 -9.86 -1.78
N VAL A 295 6.56 -10.98 -1.49
CA VAL A 295 5.54 -11.53 -2.38
C VAL A 295 4.24 -10.76 -2.21
N ALA A 296 3.85 -10.43 -0.98
CA ALA A 296 2.67 -9.61 -0.72
C ALA A 296 2.80 -8.20 -1.34
N GLU A 297 3.99 -7.59 -1.25
CA GLU A 297 4.33 -6.32 -1.89
C GLU A 297 4.18 -6.42 -3.41
N GLU A 298 4.76 -7.45 -4.04
CA GLU A 298 4.62 -7.66 -5.49
C GLU A 298 3.16 -7.91 -5.89
N LEU A 299 2.38 -8.68 -5.11
CA LEU A 299 0.95 -8.87 -5.37
C LEU A 299 0.17 -7.55 -5.34
N ALA A 300 0.40 -6.73 -4.31
CA ALA A 300 -0.21 -5.41 -4.20
C ALA A 300 0.18 -4.51 -5.38
N LEU A 301 1.47 -4.51 -5.75
CA LEU A 301 2.00 -3.82 -6.93
C LEU A 301 1.50 -4.37 -8.26
N ARG A 302 0.87 -5.55 -8.31
CA ARG A 302 0.28 -6.15 -9.52
C ARG A 302 -1.25 -6.22 -9.49
N GLY A 303 -1.89 -5.46 -8.60
CA GLY A 303 -3.33 -5.22 -8.64
C GLY A 303 -4.16 -5.94 -7.58
N ALA A 304 -3.53 -6.65 -6.62
CA ALA A 304 -4.23 -7.15 -5.44
C ALA A 304 -4.55 -5.99 -4.48
N LYS A 305 -5.77 -5.44 -4.56
CA LYS A 305 -6.19 -4.22 -3.84
C LYS A 305 -6.54 -4.43 -2.35
N VAL A 306 -5.90 -5.38 -1.67
CA VAL A 306 -6.19 -5.69 -0.24
C VAL A 306 -5.35 -4.81 0.70
N LEU A 307 -4.09 -4.59 0.36
CA LEU A 307 -3.14 -3.82 1.15
C LEU A 307 -2.37 -2.85 0.25
N HIS A 308 -1.99 -1.71 0.79
CA HIS A 308 -1.09 -0.81 0.10
C HIS A 308 0.38 -1.28 0.19
N PRO A 309 1.16 -1.30 -0.92
CA PRO A 309 2.57 -1.72 -0.91
C PRO A 309 3.44 -0.93 0.09
N GLY A 310 3.14 0.37 0.26
CA GLY A 310 3.85 1.22 1.21
C GLY A 310 3.74 0.75 2.66
N ALA A 311 2.59 0.21 3.06
CA ALA A 311 2.37 -0.34 4.40
C ALA A 311 3.15 -1.65 4.60
N ILE A 312 3.17 -2.52 3.57
CA ILE A 312 3.94 -3.77 3.59
C ILE A 312 5.43 -3.48 3.76
N ARG A 313 5.95 -2.55 2.98
CA ARG A 313 7.36 -2.13 3.07
C ARG A 313 7.70 -1.52 4.43
N ALA A 314 6.85 -0.63 4.95
CA ALA A 314 7.07 -0.02 6.27
C ALA A 314 7.03 -1.08 7.40
N ALA A 315 6.14 -2.07 7.31
CA ALA A 315 6.08 -3.15 8.30
C ALA A 315 7.30 -4.08 8.21
N GLU A 316 7.79 -4.37 6.99
CA GLU A 316 9.02 -5.13 6.77
C GLU A 316 10.24 -4.40 7.34
N GLU A 317 10.37 -3.10 7.08
CA GLU A 317 11.46 -2.26 7.61
C GLU A 317 11.48 -2.26 9.15
N ALA A 318 10.30 -2.26 9.78
CA ALA A 318 10.14 -2.34 11.22
C ALA A 318 10.17 -3.78 11.79
N ALA A 319 10.28 -4.80 10.93
CA ALA A 319 10.17 -6.21 11.28
C ALA A 319 8.89 -6.57 12.07
N VAL A 320 7.77 -5.92 11.76
CA VAL A 320 6.47 -6.15 12.41
C VAL A 320 5.56 -7.01 11.52
N PRO A 321 5.11 -8.20 11.96
CA PRO A 321 4.16 -9.03 11.22
C PRO A 321 2.86 -8.30 10.92
N LEU A 322 2.35 -8.46 9.70
CA LEU A 322 1.05 -7.95 9.26
C LEU A 322 0.02 -9.06 9.24
N HIS A 323 -1.15 -8.79 9.80
CA HIS A 323 -2.30 -9.68 9.77
C HIS A 323 -3.42 -8.99 9.00
N VAL A 324 -3.88 -9.60 7.91
CA VAL A 324 -5.09 -9.14 7.23
C VAL A 324 -6.28 -9.84 7.88
N CYS A 325 -7.15 -9.05 8.50
CA CYS A 325 -8.28 -9.53 9.30
C CYS A 325 -9.61 -9.16 8.64
N TRP A 326 -10.63 -9.99 8.85
CA TRP A 326 -11.97 -9.74 8.34
C TRP A 326 -12.85 -9.01 9.35
N THR A 327 -13.31 -7.80 9.03
CA THR A 327 -14.18 -7.02 9.93
C THR A 327 -15.50 -7.72 10.24
N ASP A 328 -16.09 -8.48 9.30
CA ASP A 328 -17.36 -9.18 9.53
C ASP A 328 -17.21 -10.50 10.29
N ARG A 329 -16.02 -11.12 10.23
CA ARG A 329 -15.74 -12.42 10.85
C ARG A 329 -14.35 -12.45 11.48
N PRO A 330 -14.18 -11.80 12.66
CA PRO A 330 -12.91 -11.75 13.39
C PRO A 330 -12.27 -13.10 13.70
N GLU A 331 -13.06 -14.17 13.70
CA GLU A 331 -12.60 -15.54 13.97
C GLU A 331 -11.80 -16.18 12.82
N VAL A 332 -11.88 -15.62 11.61
CA VAL A 332 -11.13 -16.12 10.45
C VAL A 332 -9.70 -15.61 10.56
N GLU A 333 -8.73 -16.52 10.61
CA GLU A 333 -7.29 -16.20 10.79
C GLU A 333 -6.73 -15.29 9.69
N GLY A 334 -7.24 -15.42 8.47
CA GLY A 334 -6.90 -14.55 7.36
C GLY A 334 -5.51 -14.80 6.77
N THR A 335 -4.81 -13.73 6.40
CA THR A 335 -3.46 -13.78 5.83
C THR A 335 -2.44 -13.16 6.77
N VAL A 336 -1.39 -13.90 7.11
CA VAL A 336 -0.23 -13.40 7.86
C VAL A 336 0.92 -13.11 6.90
N ILE A 337 1.44 -11.89 6.92
CA ILE A 337 2.59 -11.46 6.12
C ILE A 337 3.75 -11.21 7.08
N THR A 338 4.87 -11.91 6.87
CA THR A 338 6.02 -11.88 7.77
C THR A 338 7.32 -12.14 7.01
N ASP A 339 8.46 -12.15 7.70
CA ASP A 339 9.72 -12.64 7.15
C ASP A 339 9.70 -14.17 7.22
N SER A 340 9.00 -14.80 6.28
CA SER A 340 8.97 -16.24 6.14
C SER A 340 10.27 -16.71 5.51
N GLU A 341 10.86 -17.80 6.03
CA GLU A 341 11.98 -18.47 5.36
C GLU A 341 11.63 -18.75 3.89
N ALA A 342 12.67 -18.69 3.03
CA ALA A 342 12.53 -18.87 1.60
C ALA A 342 11.80 -20.19 1.30
N SER A 343 10.52 -20.08 0.99
CA SER A 343 9.72 -21.18 0.48
C SER A 343 10.39 -21.75 -0.76
N ALA A 344 10.19 -23.04 -1.01
CA ALA A 344 10.49 -23.63 -2.31
C ALA A 344 9.87 -22.74 -3.41
N PRO A 345 10.49 -22.67 -4.61
CA PRO A 345 9.94 -21.92 -5.72
C PRO A 345 8.47 -22.27 -5.94
N ALA A 346 7.60 -21.26 -5.92
CA ALA A 346 6.16 -21.43 -6.01
C ALA A 346 5.54 -20.24 -6.76
N VAL A 347 4.45 -20.50 -7.48
CA VAL A 347 3.52 -19.44 -7.92
C VAL A 347 2.47 -19.34 -6.83
N GLN A 348 2.41 -18.19 -6.15
CA GLN A 348 1.44 -17.97 -5.08
C GLN A 348 0.14 -17.36 -5.58
N ALA A 349 0.16 -16.57 -6.66
CA ALA A 349 -1.08 -16.01 -7.21
C ALA A 349 -1.00 -15.65 -8.70
N VAL A 350 -2.19 -15.49 -9.29
CA VAL A 350 -2.43 -14.81 -10.56
C VAL A 350 -3.19 -13.52 -10.29
N SER A 351 -2.60 -12.39 -10.63
CA SER A 351 -3.25 -11.07 -10.53
C SER A 351 -3.57 -10.50 -11.90
N MET A 352 -4.52 -9.58 -11.95
CA MET A 352 -4.92 -8.89 -13.17
C MET A 352 -5.07 -7.39 -12.90
N ARG A 353 -4.61 -6.58 -13.85
CA ARG A 353 -4.85 -5.14 -13.90
C ARG A 353 -5.40 -4.73 -15.27
N LYS A 354 -6.48 -3.96 -15.26
CA LYS A 354 -7.13 -3.37 -16.45
C LYS A 354 -6.59 -1.97 -16.70
N ASP A 355 -7.12 -1.28 -17.72
CA ASP A 355 -6.82 0.11 -18.02
C ASP A 355 -5.32 0.33 -18.33
N MET A 356 -4.72 -0.61 -19.06
CA MET A 356 -3.34 -0.52 -19.52
C MET A 356 -3.30 0.03 -20.95
N VAL A 357 -2.27 0.81 -21.25
CA VAL A 357 -1.93 1.26 -22.61
C VAL A 357 -0.49 0.92 -22.92
N ALA A 358 -0.20 0.53 -24.16
CA ALA A 358 1.17 0.25 -24.61
C ALA A 358 1.62 1.19 -25.74
N PHE A 359 2.92 1.50 -25.72
CA PHE A 359 3.62 2.23 -26.75
C PHE A 359 4.73 1.34 -27.30
N SER A 360 4.54 0.82 -28.53
CA SER A 360 5.59 0.12 -29.28
C SER A 360 6.35 1.12 -30.12
N MET A 361 7.62 1.33 -29.81
CA MET A 361 8.51 2.31 -30.42
C MET A 361 9.57 1.58 -31.25
N ARG A 362 9.38 1.55 -32.57
CA ARG A 362 10.36 0.96 -33.50
C ARG A 362 11.34 2.02 -33.98
N VAL A 363 12.63 1.70 -34.00
CA VAL A 363 13.65 2.57 -34.58
C VAL A 363 14.10 2.08 -35.95
N ASP A 364 14.37 3.03 -36.84
CA ASP A 364 14.80 2.77 -38.22
C ASP A 364 16.32 2.62 -38.30
N THR A 365 16.89 1.74 -37.48
CA THR A 365 18.32 1.42 -37.45
C THR A 365 18.52 -0.08 -37.26
N ASP A 366 19.61 -0.62 -37.83
CA ASP A 366 19.97 -2.03 -37.63
C ASP A 366 20.51 -2.32 -36.23
N TRP A 367 20.90 -1.28 -35.50
CA TRP A 367 21.47 -1.35 -34.15
C TRP A 367 20.88 -0.25 -33.26
N GLN A 368 20.82 -0.51 -31.96
CA GLN A 368 20.32 0.43 -30.97
C GLN A 368 21.36 1.54 -30.72
N PRO A 369 21.06 2.82 -30.99
CA PRO A 369 21.98 3.92 -30.66
C PRO A 369 22.21 4.02 -29.15
N ILE A 370 23.43 4.44 -28.77
CA ILE A 370 23.76 4.76 -27.38
C ILE A 370 22.82 5.88 -26.91
N GLY A 371 22.19 5.69 -25.75
CA GLY A 371 21.29 6.69 -25.15
C GLY A 371 19.83 6.57 -25.56
N LEU A 372 19.48 5.80 -26.59
CA LEU A 372 18.11 5.74 -27.11
C LEU A 372 17.06 5.41 -26.04
N ILE A 373 17.31 4.41 -25.17
CA ILE A 373 16.36 4.06 -24.09
C ILE A 373 16.20 5.24 -23.13
N ALA A 374 17.30 5.94 -22.80
CA ALA A 374 17.25 7.10 -21.91
C ALA A 374 16.47 8.26 -22.56
N ASP A 375 16.64 8.49 -23.86
CA ASP A 375 15.92 9.53 -24.59
C ASP A 375 14.42 9.21 -24.67
N LEU A 376 14.06 7.98 -25.07
CA LEU A 376 12.66 7.54 -25.14
C LEU A 376 11.99 7.58 -23.76
N THR A 377 12.64 7.07 -22.71
CA THR A 377 12.09 7.10 -21.34
C THR A 377 12.03 8.51 -20.75
N SER A 378 12.88 9.44 -21.23
CA SER A 378 12.79 10.85 -20.83
C SER A 378 11.51 11.52 -21.32
N CYS A 379 10.97 11.13 -22.49
CA CYS A 379 9.67 11.64 -22.96
C CYS A 379 8.55 11.33 -21.95
N PHE A 380 8.51 10.10 -21.42
CA PHE A 380 7.52 9.72 -20.39
C PHE A 380 7.69 10.58 -19.13
N ARG A 381 8.92 10.77 -18.65
CA ARG A 381 9.22 11.63 -17.49
C ARG A 381 8.78 13.08 -17.73
N ASN A 382 9.02 13.64 -18.91
CA ASN A 382 8.65 15.02 -19.26
C ASN A 382 7.13 15.25 -19.17
N HIS A 383 6.35 14.18 -19.36
CA HIS A 383 4.90 14.17 -19.23
C HIS A 383 4.41 13.70 -17.86
N GLY A 384 5.30 13.45 -16.89
CA GLY A 384 4.93 12.96 -15.56
C GLY A 384 4.41 11.53 -15.54
N LEU A 385 4.71 10.73 -16.57
CA LEU A 385 4.19 9.37 -16.73
C LEU A 385 5.17 8.33 -16.18
N ALA A 386 4.71 7.55 -15.20
CA ALA A 386 5.41 6.41 -14.65
C ALA A 386 5.19 5.16 -15.53
N ILE A 387 6.31 4.53 -15.91
CA ILE A 387 6.34 3.29 -16.69
C ILE A 387 6.09 2.09 -15.76
N ASP A 388 5.15 1.20 -16.12
CA ASP A 388 4.85 -0.02 -15.36
C ASP A 388 5.63 -1.24 -15.88
N LEU A 389 5.53 -1.53 -17.19
CA LEU A 389 6.25 -2.62 -17.84
C LEU A 389 7.11 -2.10 -18.99
N LEU A 390 8.24 -2.77 -19.21
CA LEU A 390 9.16 -2.46 -20.30
C LEU A 390 9.73 -3.75 -20.87
N ALA A 391 9.68 -3.88 -22.20
CA ALA A 391 10.36 -4.94 -22.94
C ALA A 391 11.16 -4.30 -24.09
N SER A 392 12.41 -4.74 -24.26
CA SER A 392 13.33 -4.17 -25.24
C SER A 392 13.95 -5.24 -26.12
N SER A 393 14.17 -4.86 -27.38
CA SER A 393 14.98 -5.55 -28.38
C SER A 393 15.87 -4.51 -29.07
N PRO A 394 16.86 -4.92 -29.89
CA PRO A 394 17.77 -3.97 -30.54
C PRO A 394 17.09 -2.87 -31.38
N THR A 395 15.90 -3.13 -31.92
CA THR A 395 15.20 -2.20 -32.84
C THR A 395 13.80 -1.79 -32.38
N ASN A 396 13.32 -2.32 -31.26
CA ASN A 396 12.00 -2.03 -30.74
C ASN A 396 12.00 -1.96 -29.21
N LEU A 397 11.38 -0.92 -28.67
CA LEU A 397 11.08 -0.76 -27.25
C LEU A 397 9.57 -0.74 -27.07
N THR A 398 9.02 -1.61 -26.23
CA THR A 398 7.60 -1.57 -25.87
C THR A 398 7.47 -1.22 -24.39
N VAL A 399 6.69 -0.19 -24.12
CA VAL A 399 6.43 0.33 -22.77
C VAL A 399 4.94 0.25 -22.50
N ALA A 400 4.56 -0.23 -21.32
CA ALA A 400 3.17 -0.20 -20.86
C ALA A 400 3.01 0.77 -19.69
N LEU A 401 1.91 1.51 -19.70
CA LEU A 401 1.50 2.41 -18.63
C LEU A 401 0.20 1.92 -18.02
N ASP A 402 0.08 2.10 -16.71
CA ASP A 402 -1.17 1.97 -15.97
C ASP A 402 -1.85 3.34 -15.93
N LEU A 403 -3.02 3.46 -16.57
CA LEU A 403 -3.76 4.72 -16.63
C LEU A 403 -4.34 5.12 -15.27
N SER A 404 -4.69 4.14 -14.43
CA SER A 404 -5.26 4.38 -13.10
C SER A 404 -4.25 5.01 -12.15
N THR A 405 -2.97 4.65 -12.28
CA THR A 405 -1.88 5.19 -11.46
C THR A 405 -1.39 6.55 -11.97
N ASN A 406 -1.43 6.78 -13.29
CA ASN A 406 -0.93 8.02 -13.91
C ASN A 406 -1.94 9.18 -13.95
N HIS A 407 -3.22 8.94 -13.64
CA HIS A 407 -4.29 9.96 -13.70
C HIS A 407 -4.23 10.82 -14.98
N THR A 408 -4.00 10.17 -16.11
CA THR A 408 -3.71 10.83 -17.39
C THR A 408 -4.92 10.77 -18.32
N ASP A 409 -4.98 11.71 -19.27
CA ASP A 409 -6.01 11.77 -20.30
C ASP A 409 -5.43 11.52 -21.70
N ASP A 410 -6.31 11.37 -22.69
CA ASP A 410 -5.90 11.17 -24.08
C ASP A 410 -5.07 12.32 -24.65
N GLY A 411 -5.24 13.55 -24.15
CA GLY A 411 -4.48 14.71 -24.59
C GLY A 411 -3.00 14.59 -24.24
N VAL A 412 -2.67 14.17 -23.02
CA VAL A 412 -1.29 13.94 -22.59
C VAL A 412 -0.66 12.78 -23.36
N LEU A 413 -1.41 11.69 -23.57
CA LEU A 413 -0.91 10.54 -24.34
C LEU A 413 -0.64 10.89 -25.81
N ASP A 414 -1.48 11.74 -26.41
CA ASP A 414 -1.27 12.23 -27.77
C ASP A 414 -0.04 13.13 -27.88
N LEU A 415 0.23 13.97 -26.87
CA LEU A 415 1.45 14.77 -26.79
C LEU A 415 2.69 13.87 -26.68
N LEU A 416 2.65 12.85 -25.82
CA LEU A 416 3.72 11.85 -25.70
C LEU A 416 4.00 11.18 -27.06
N VAL A 417 2.96 10.75 -27.79
CA VAL A 417 3.14 10.14 -29.13
C VAL A 417 3.82 11.11 -30.09
N ARG A 418 3.50 12.41 -30.04
CA ARG A 418 4.15 13.43 -30.88
C ARG A 418 5.63 13.60 -30.53
N GLU A 419 5.99 13.58 -29.26
CA GLU A 419 7.40 13.64 -28.82
C GLU A 419 8.16 12.37 -29.27
N LEU A 420 7.60 11.19 -29.01
CA LEU A 420 8.20 9.90 -29.39
C LEU A 420 8.42 9.74 -30.90
N ARG A 421 7.59 10.36 -31.75
CA ARG A 421 7.75 10.37 -33.21
C ARG A 421 9.03 11.05 -33.69
N GLN A 422 9.65 11.88 -32.87
CA GLN A 422 10.93 12.53 -33.21
C GLN A 422 12.11 11.55 -33.12
N LEU A 423 11.95 10.47 -32.36
CA LEU A 423 13.01 9.50 -32.07
C LEU A 423 12.73 8.10 -32.64
N SER A 424 11.46 7.79 -32.92
CA SER A 424 11.00 6.45 -33.28
C SER A 424 9.73 6.48 -34.13
N ARG A 425 9.25 5.31 -34.53
CA ARG A 425 7.89 5.09 -35.06
C ARG A 425 7.01 4.50 -33.95
N PRO A 426 6.34 5.33 -33.13
CA PRO A 426 5.49 4.85 -32.05
C PRO A 426 4.14 4.35 -32.58
N ARG A 427 3.67 3.24 -32.00
CA ARG A 427 2.29 2.74 -32.10
C ARG A 427 1.70 2.68 -30.69
N ARG A 428 0.63 3.44 -30.46
CA ARG A 428 -0.22 3.35 -29.27
C ARG A 428 -1.19 2.17 -29.43
N ILE A 429 -1.35 1.38 -28.37
CA ILE A 429 -2.24 0.22 -28.30
C ILE A 429 -3.05 0.33 -27.01
N ASP A 430 -4.35 0.54 -27.15
CA ASP A 430 -5.29 0.77 -26.05
C ASP A 430 -6.10 -0.48 -25.70
N GLY A 431 -6.86 -0.42 -24.60
CA GLY A 431 -7.76 -1.49 -24.17
C GLY A 431 -7.00 -2.75 -23.76
N LEU A 432 -5.90 -2.57 -23.03
CA LEU A 432 -5.04 -3.66 -22.60
C LEU A 432 -5.22 -3.95 -21.12
N ALA A 433 -4.85 -5.18 -20.75
CA ALA A 433 -4.76 -5.61 -19.38
C ALA A 433 -3.48 -6.41 -19.16
N THR A 434 -2.94 -6.32 -17.95
CA THR A 434 -1.81 -7.12 -17.51
C THR A 434 -2.31 -8.29 -16.68
N ILE A 435 -1.87 -9.50 -17.01
CA ILE A 435 -2.00 -10.69 -16.17
C ILE A 435 -0.63 -11.01 -15.60
N SER A 436 -0.49 -11.13 -14.29
CA SER A 436 0.79 -11.42 -13.64
C SER A 436 0.74 -12.69 -12.83
N LEU A 437 1.68 -13.59 -13.08
CA LEU A 437 2.01 -14.68 -12.17
C LEU A 437 2.96 -14.11 -11.12
N VAL A 438 2.62 -14.26 -9.84
CA VAL A 438 3.38 -13.70 -8.73
C VAL A 438 3.75 -14.79 -7.75
N GLY A 439 4.99 -14.77 -7.29
CA GLY A 439 5.48 -15.73 -6.34
C GLY A 439 6.95 -15.66 -6.01
N THR A 440 7.55 -16.79 -5.63
CA THR A 440 8.95 -16.89 -5.19
C THR A 440 9.74 -17.79 -6.13
N GLY A 441 10.92 -17.35 -6.57
CA GLY A 441 11.80 -18.16 -7.42
C GLY A 441 11.17 -18.52 -8.76
N ILE A 442 10.39 -17.60 -9.33
CA ILE A 442 9.49 -17.87 -10.45
C ILE A 442 10.23 -18.41 -11.69
N ARG A 443 11.44 -17.95 -11.97
CA ARG A 443 12.29 -18.48 -13.06
C ARG A 443 12.60 -19.96 -12.91
N ALA A 444 12.75 -20.47 -11.68
CA ALA A 444 13.00 -21.89 -11.46
C ALA A 444 11.81 -22.76 -11.91
N LEU A 445 10.60 -22.19 -11.97
CA LEU A 445 9.37 -22.89 -12.34
C LEU A 445 9.02 -22.81 -13.82
N LEU A 446 9.84 -22.17 -14.67
CA LEU A 446 9.56 -22.01 -16.10
C LEU A 446 9.21 -23.34 -16.80
N HIS A 447 9.87 -24.42 -16.40
CA HIS A 447 9.66 -25.77 -16.95
C HIS A 447 8.27 -26.37 -16.61
N HIS A 448 7.64 -25.91 -15.53
CA HIS A 448 6.30 -26.36 -15.12
C HIS A 448 5.18 -25.56 -15.79
N TRP A 449 5.45 -24.39 -16.36
CA TRP A 449 4.41 -23.53 -16.93
C TRP A 449 3.98 -23.90 -18.34
N GLY A 450 4.63 -24.88 -18.99
CA GLY A 450 4.32 -25.23 -20.38
C GLY A 450 2.83 -25.51 -20.61
N GLU A 451 2.18 -26.20 -19.67
CA GLU A 451 0.74 -26.48 -19.75
C GLU A 451 -0.12 -25.25 -19.42
N ALA A 452 0.29 -24.45 -18.43
CA ALA A 452 -0.42 -23.23 -18.05
C ALA A 452 -0.43 -22.22 -19.21
N LEU A 453 0.70 -22.03 -19.90
CA LEU A 453 0.84 -21.07 -21.00
C LEU A 453 0.06 -21.44 -22.26
N ARG A 454 -0.45 -22.67 -22.38
CA ARG A 454 -1.33 -23.05 -23.50
C ARG A 454 -2.62 -22.26 -23.55
N CYS A 455 -3.06 -21.63 -22.46
CA CYS A 455 -4.26 -20.78 -22.48
C CYS A 455 -4.10 -19.57 -23.43
N PHE A 456 -2.87 -19.19 -23.78
CA PHE A 456 -2.57 -18.11 -24.71
C PHE A 456 -2.57 -18.54 -26.19
N GLU A 457 -2.95 -19.78 -26.54
CA GLU A 457 -2.89 -20.30 -27.91
C GLU A 457 -3.57 -19.39 -28.95
N ASP A 458 -4.76 -18.88 -28.61
CA ASP A 458 -5.56 -18.02 -29.49
C ASP A 458 -5.41 -16.51 -29.19
N GLU A 459 -4.53 -16.14 -28.23
CA GLU A 459 -4.44 -14.77 -27.73
C GLU A 459 -3.07 -14.13 -27.99
N GLU A 460 -3.08 -12.91 -28.53
CA GLU A 460 -1.86 -12.15 -28.81
C GLU A 460 -1.28 -11.56 -27.52
N VAL A 461 -0.13 -12.09 -27.08
CA VAL A 461 0.67 -11.48 -26.00
C VAL A 461 1.48 -10.31 -26.59
N ILE A 462 1.07 -9.10 -26.26
CA ILE A 462 1.65 -7.84 -26.79
C ILE A 462 3.02 -7.57 -26.16
N LEU A 463 3.15 -7.85 -24.87
CA LEU A 463 4.38 -7.67 -24.10
C LEU A 463 4.46 -8.76 -23.04
N LEU A 464 5.64 -9.35 -22.89
CA LEU A 464 5.99 -10.22 -21.76
C LEU A 464 7.13 -9.53 -20.99
N SER A 465 6.93 -9.35 -19.69
CA SER A 465 7.94 -8.78 -18.79
C SER A 465 8.15 -9.69 -17.59
N GLN A 466 9.41 -10.00 -17.30
CA GLN A 466 9.78 -10.77 -16.12
C GLN A 466 10.52 -9.84 -15.15
N ALA A 467 10.06 -9.79 -13.90
CA ALA A 467 10.63 -8.88 -12.92
C ALA A 467 12.07 -9.28 -12.55
N ALA A 468 12.97 -8.30 -12.49
CA ALA A 468 14.40 -8.55 -12.21
C ALA A 468 14.65 -9.25 -10.87
N ASN A 469 13.72 -9.10 -9.92
CA ASN A 469 13.74 -9.69 -8.58
C ASN A 469 13.26 -11.15 -8.51
N ASP A 470 12.91 -11.76 -9.65
CA ASP A 470 12.42 -13.15 -9.75
C ASP A 470 11.11 -13.45 -9.01
N ARG A 471 10.23 -12.45 -8.89
CA ARG A 471 8.95 -12.55 -8.17
C ARG A 471 7.71 -12.45 -9.01
N SER A 472 7.83 -12.01 -10.25
CA SER A 472 6.68 -11.92 -11.15
C SER A 472 7.04 -12.11 -12.62
N VAL A 473 6.07 -12.64 -13.38
CA VAL A 473 6.04 -12.62 -14.83
C VAL A 473 4.69 -12.06 -15.25
N SER A 474 4.71 -11.02 -16.07
CA SER A 474 3.56 -10.26 -16.51
C SER A 474 3.37 -10.40 -18.02
N PHE A 475 2.14 -10.67 -18.42
CA PHE A 475 1.68 -10.77 -19.81
C PHE A 475 0.71 -9.62 -20.06
N LEU A 476 1.01 -8.80 -21.07
CA LEU A 476 0.13 -7.75 -21.53
C LEU A 476 -0.71 -8.29 -22.69
N VAL A 477 -2.02 -8.30 -22.51
CA VAL A 477 -3.00 -8.86 -23.45
C VAL A 477 -4.14 -7.88 -23.69
N ARG A 478 -5.05 -8.21 -24.61
CA ARG A 478 -6.29 -7.43 -24.76
C ARG A 478 -7.17 -7.61 -23.53
N GLU A 479 -7.75 -6.51 -23.07
CA GLU A 479 -8.59 -6.52 -21.87
C GLU A 479 -9.78 -7.48 -21.99
N SER A 480 -10.35 -7.63 -23.20
CA SER A 480 -11.46 -8.53 -23.49
C SER A 480 -11.15 -10.01 -23.22
N ALA A 481 -9.88 -10.42 -23.31
CA ALA A 481 -9.46 -11.80 -23.07
C ALA A 481 -8.98 -12.04 -21.63
N ALA A 482 -8.68 -10.97 -20.89
CA ALA A 482 -7.91 -11.06 -19.66
C ALA A 482 -8.61 -11.85 -18.55
N GLU A 483 -9.94 -11.71 -18.41
CA GLU A 483 -10.71 -12.42 -17.37
C GLU A 483 -10.71 -13.93 -17.61
N GLY A 484 -11.01 -14.36 -18.84
CA GLY A 484 -11.00 -15.79 -19.19
C GLY A 484 -9.60 -16.42 -19.11
N LEU A 485 -8.55 -15.66 -19.43
CA LEU A 485 -7.17 -16.12 -19.27
C LEU A 485 -6.78 -16.29 -17.80
N VAL A 486 -7.21 -15.38 -16.91
CA VAL A 486 -6.95 -15.48 -15.47
C VAL A 486 -7.64 -16.70 -14.88
N GLU A 487 -8.89 -16.96 -15.26
CA GLU A 487 -9.63 -18.16 -14.82
C GLU A 487 -8.92 -19.44 -15.26
N GLN A 488 -8.55 -19.56 -16.54
CA GLN A 488 -7.84 -20.74 -17.06
C GLN A 488 -6.44 -20.91 -16.44
N LEU A 489 -5.69 -19.83 -16.27
CA LEU A 489 -4.38 -19.88 -15.60
C LEU A 489 -4.54 -20.31 -14.14
N HIS A 490 -5.52 -19.75 -13.44
CA HIS A 490 -5.78 -20.10 -12.04
C HIS A 490 -6.18 -21.58 -11.91
N GLU A 491 -7.08 -22.08 -12.74
CA GLU A 491 -7.48 -23.49 -12.76
C GLU A 491 -6.28 -24.41 -13.04
N ARG A 492 -5.43 -24.09 -14.01
CA ARG A 492 -4.27 -24.94 -14.35
C ARG A 492 -3.16 -24.90 -13.31
N LEU A 493 -3.02 -23.79 -12.59
CA LEU A 493 -1.99 -23.60 -11.57
C LEU A 493 -2.44 -24.06 -10.17
N PHE A 494 -3.74 -24.00 -9.87
CA PHE A 494 -4.27 -24.22 -8.52
C PHE A 494 -5.45 -25.21 -8.45
N GLY A 495 -6.00 -25.67 -9.57
CA GLY A 495 -7.22 -26.48 -9.64
C GLY A 495 -7.05 -27.98 -9.34
N ALA A 496 -5.83 -28.47 -9.12
CA ALA A 496 -5.57 -29.87 -8.79
C ALA A 496 -4.77 -30.01 -7.47
N GLY A 497 -5.48 -30.35 -6.40
CA GLY A 497 -5.10 -31.45 -5.50
C GLY A 497 -3.86 -31.36 -4.60
N ASP A 498 -3.08 -30.27 -4.59
CA ASP A 498 -2.03 -30.13 -3.58
C ASP A 498 -2.55 -29.31 -2.37
N ASP A 499 -2.72 -30.01 -1.25
CA ASP A 499 -2.74 -29.47 0.10
C ASP A 499 -1.35 -28.94 0.43
N ASP A 500 -0.94 -27.90 -0.28
CA ASP A 500 0.29 -27.21 0.00
C ASP A 500 0.09 -26.39 1.29
N ALA A 501 1.04 -26.49 2.23
CA ALA A 501 0.90 -26.02 3.61
C ALA A 501 0.63 -24.50 3.76
N GLY A 502 0.64 -23.74 2.67
CA GLY A 502 0.40 -22.29 2.62
C GLY A 502 -1.00 -21.84 2.17
N PHE A 503 -1.84 -22.73 1.62
CA PHE A 503 -3.17 -22.36 1.12
C PHE A 503 -4.28 -22.68 2.13
N GLY A 504 -5.26 -21.79 2.19
CA GLY A 504 -6.47 -21.93 3.01
C GLY A 504 -7.69 -22.31 2.20
N PRO A 505 -8.89 -22.18 2.79
CA PRO A 505 -10.15 -22.48 2.12
C PRO A 505 -10.35 -21.60 0.89
N THR A 506 -11.17 -22.08 -0.03
CA THR A 506 -11.66 -21.31 -1.17
C THR A 506 -12.60 -20.20 -0.72
N TRP A 507 -12.75 -19.16 -1.53
CA TRP A 507 -13.74 -18.12 -1.31
C TRP A 507 -15.16 -18.70 -1.19
N SER A 508 -15.50 -19.67 -2.03
CA SER A 508 -16.80 -20.37 -1.99
C SER A 508 -17.06 -21.11 -0.69
N GLU A 509 -16.03 -21.69 -0.06
CA GLU A 509 -16.15 -22.35 1.24
C GLU A 509 -16.40 -21.32 2.35
N LEU A 510 -15.60 -20.25 2.40
CA LEU A 510 -15.75 -19.17 3.38
C LEU A 510 -17.15 -18.52 3.33
N MET A 511 -17.67 -18.30 2.11
CA MET A 511 -19.00 -17.71 1.93
C MET A 511 -20.14 -18.71 2.24
N ARG A 512 -19.96 -20.01 2.00
CA ARG A 512 -20.95 -21.04 2.39
C ARG A 512 -21.06 -21.20 3.90
N GLU A 513 -19.95 -21.16 4.62
CA GLU A 513 -19.96 -21.17 6.09
C GLU A 513 -20.69 -19.95 6.65
N THR A 514 -20.59 -18.81 5.94
CA THR A 514 -21.32 -17.59 6.30
C THR A 514 -22.83 -17.75 6.09
N ALA A 515 -23.25 -18.42 5.02
CA ALA A 515 -24.67 -18.64 4.72
C ALA A 515 -25.33 -19.74 5.59
N THR A 516 -24.57 -20.71 6.08
CA THR A 516 -25.09 -21.87 6.81
C THR A 516 -24.97 -21.76 8.33
N GLY A 517 -24.14 -20.85 8.86
CA GLY A 517 -23.88 -20.72 10.30
C GLY A 517 -23.16 -21.94 10.91
N VAL A 518 -22.72 -22.89 10.10
CA VAL A 518 -22.05 -24.12 10.54
C VAL A 518 -20.54 -23.96 10.34
N ARG A 519 -19.79 -24.09 11.44
CA ARG A 519 -18.33 -24.07 11.48
C ARG A 519 -17.76 -25.39 10.93
N GLN A 520 -16.74 -25.36 10.07
CA GLN A 520 -15.83 -26.50 9.96
C GLN A 520 -14.88 -26.49 11.17
N PRO A 521 -14.68 -27.62 11.86
CA PRO A 521 -13.67 -27.71 12.91
C PRO A 521 -12.29 -27.55 12.27
N ALA A 522 -11.45 -26.70 12.87
CA ALA A 522 -10.04 -26.61 12.53
C ALA A 522 -9.42 -28.01 12.69
N GLU A 523 -8.96 -28.59 11.58
CA GLU A 523 -8.09 -29.76 11.65
C GLU A 523 -6.82 -29.35 12.37
N VAL A 524 -6.71 -29.79 13.62
CA VAL A 524 -5.48 -29.77 14.39
C VAL A 524 -4.53 -30.71 13.64
N ALA A 525 -3.63 -30.14 12.84
CA ALA A 525 -2.50 -30.86 12.27
C ALA A 525 -1.59 -31.31 13.42
N ALA A 526 -1.87 -32.49 13.96
CA ALA A 526 -0.91 -33.25 14.72
C ALA A 526 0.00 -33.95 13.72
N HIS A 527 1.16 -33.36 13.42
CA HIS A 527 2.45 -34.05 13.31
C HIS A 527 3.61 -33.08 13.23
#